data_AF-A0A7W9IHN4-F1
#
_entry.id   AF-A0A7W9IHN4-F1
#
_cell.length_a   1.000
_cell.length_b   1.000
_cell.length_c   1.000
_cell.angle_alpha   90.00
_cell.angle_beta   90.00
_cell.angle_gamma   90.00
#
_symmetry.space_group_name_H-M   'P 1'
#
loop_
_entity.id
_entity.type
_entity.pdbx_description
1 polymer ?
#
loop_
_entity_poly.entity_id
_entity_poly.type
_entity_poly.pdbx_seq_one_letter_code
_entity_poly.pdbx_strand_id
1 'polypeptide(L)' 'MTDEPTSYTELAEVLTALPLLLREARRARHLNQSKAAGQLGVSVATISRIESGEGCYVESALTVLRWLDMGGDERG' A
#
# COMPACT_ATOMS: atom_id res chain seq x y z
N MET A 1 11.25 -26.43 -0.78
CA MET A 1 10.04 -25.86 -1.38
C MET A 1 10.53 -24.68 -2.20
N THR A 2 10.71 -24.86 -3.51
CA THR A 2 11.03 -23.73 -4.39
C THR A 2 9.74 -22.94 -4.53
N ASP A 3 9.71 -21.75 -3.96
CA ASP A 3 8.59 -20.82 -4.12
C ASP A 3 8.42 -20.59 -5.62
N GLU A 4 7.24 -20.90 -6.15
CA GLU A 4 6.94 -20.61 -7.54
C GLU A 4 6.85 -19.08 -7.67
N PRO A 5 7.51 -18.46 -8.66
CA PRO A 5 7.49 -17.01 -8.79
C PRO A 5 6.05 -16.53 -9.01
N THR A 6 5.61 -15.55 -8.21
CA THR A 6 4.31 -14.88 -8.36
C THR A 6 4.06 -14.49 -9.81
N SER A 7 2.90 -14.85 -10.35
CA SER A 7 2.59 -14.55 -11.76
C SER A 7 2.51 -13.03 -12.00
N TYR A 8 2.84 -12.58 -13.21
CA TYR A 8 2.69 -11.15 -13.56
C TYR A 8 1.23 -10.68 -13.49
N THR A 9 0.27 -11.57 -13.73
CA THR A 9 -1.16 -11.28 -13.58
C THR A 9 -1.50 -10.93 -12.15
N GLU A 10 -1.05 -11.74 -11.20
CA GLU A 10 -1.30 -11.53 -9.77
C GLU A 10 -0.64 -10.22 -9.28
N LEU A 11 0.59 -9.94 -9.72
CA LEU A 11 1.25 -8.66 -9.43
C LEU A 11 0.46 -7.47 -9.99
N ALA A 12 -0.08 -7.59 -11.21
CA ALA A 12 -0.89 -6.54 -11.82
C ALA A 12 -2.21 -6.32 -11.06
N GLU A 13 -2.85 -7.39 -10.61
CA GLU A 13 -4.07 -7.32 -9.79
C GLU A 13 -3.82 -6.61 -8.46
N VAL A 14 -2.73 -6.96 -7.75
CA VAL A 14 -2.31 -6.29 -6.51
C VAL A 14 -2.05 -4.81 -6.73
N LEU A 15 -1.28 -4.46 -7.77
CA LEU A 15 -0.97 -3.06 -8.09
C LEU A 15 -2.22 -2.26 -8.48
N THR A 16 -3.17 -2.89 -9.16
CA THR A 16 -4.46 -2.29 -9.52
C THR A 16 -5.33 -2.05 -8.28
N ALA A 17 -5.30 -2.97 -7.31
CA ALA A 17 -6.06 -2.85 -6.06
C ALA A 17 -5.41 -1.89 -5.03
N LEU A 18 -4.14 -1.50 -5.22
CA LEU A 18 -3.36 -0.70 -4.28
C LEU A 18 -4.06 0.57 -3.76
N PRO A 19 -4.78 1.37 -4.59
CA PRO A 19 -5.53 2.54 -4.12
C PRO A 19 -6.56 2.20 -3.03
N LEU A 20 -7.29 1.10 -3.23
CA LEU A 20 -8.33 0.65 -2.31
C LEU A 20 -7.69 0.08 -1.04
N LEU A 21 -6.70 -0.82 -1.20
CA LEU A 21 -6.01 -1.47 -0.10
C LEU A 21 -5.37 -0.47 0.87
N LEU A 22 -4.68 0.55 0.34
CA LEU A 22 -4.10 1.63 1.15
C LEU A 22 -5.19 2.36 1.96
N ARG A 23 -6.28 2.75 1.30
CA ARG A 23 -7.37 3.49 1.94
C ARG A 23 -8.02 2.68 3.05
N GLU A 24 -8.29 1.41 2.81
CA GLU A 24 -8.93 0.53 3.78
C GLU A 24 -8.03 0.27 4.98
N ALA A 25 -6.77 -0.11 4.75
CA ALA A 25 -5.81 -0.33 5.83
C ALA A 25 -5.61 0.94 6.68
N ARG A 26 -5.52 2.11 6.03
CA ARG A 26 -5.43 3.39 6.73
C ARG A 26 -6.65 3.67 7.62
N ARG A 27 -7.85 3.44 7.09
CA ARG A 27 -9.11 3.63 7.84
C ARG A 27 -9.24 2.64 8.99
N ALA A 28 -8.88 1.38 8.76
CA ALA A 28 -8.88 0.33 9.79
C ALA A 28 -7.92 0.65 10.94
N ARG A 29 -6.77 1.27 10.64
CA ARG A 29 -5.80 1.76 11.63
C ARG A 29 -6.16 3.14 12.23
N HIS A 30 -7.33 3.69 11.91
CA HIS A 30 -7.80 5.01 12.35
C HIS A 30 -6.83 6.17 12.05
N LEU A 31 -6.11 6.07 10.92
CA LEU A 31 -5.16 7.09 10.49
C LEU A 31 -5.80 8.07 9.51
N ASN A 32 -5.50 9.36 9.66
CA ASN A 32 -5.69 10.32 8.57
C ASN A 32 -4.51 10.20 7.57
N GLN A 33 -4.64 10.81 6.39
CA GLN A 33 -3.60 10.74 5.35
C GLN A 33 -2.26 11.30 5.82
N SER A 34 -2.26 12.33 6.68
CA SER A 34 -1.03 12.92 7.22
C SER A 34 -0.26 11.96 8.13
N LYS A 35 -0.95 11.23 9.01
CA LYS A 35 -0.32 10.23 9.88
C LYS A 35 0.20 9.04 9.08
N ALA A 36 -0.57 8.56 8.12
CA ALA A 36 -0.15 7.48 7.23
C ALA A 36 1.09 7.88 6.41
N ALA A 37 1.09 9.09 5.84
CA ALA A 37 2.24 9.65 5.14
C ALA A 37 3.50 9.69 6.02
N GLY A 38 3.36 10.09 7.28
CA GLY A 38 4.45 10.07 8.26
C GLY A 38 4.99 8.66 8.54
N GLN A 39 4.12 7.65 8.66
CA GLN A 39 4.54 6.25 8.84
C GLN A 39 5.22 5.68 7.58
N LEU A 40 4.73 6.06 6.40
CA LEU A 40 5.25 5.62 5.11
C LEU A 40 6.51 6.39 4.67
N GLY A 41 6.85 7.51 5.33
CA GLY A 41 7.97 8.37 4.92
C GLY A 41 7.73 9.06 3.57
N VAL A 42 6.48 9.33 3.21
CA VAL A 42 6.10 9.99 1.94
C VAL A 42 5.33 11.28 2.19
N SER A 43 5.09 12.07 1.14
CA SER A 43 4.25 13.26 1.24
C SER A 43 2.76 12.89 1.36
N VAL A 44 1.95 13.76 1.99
CA VAL A 44 0.48 13.59 2.04
C VAL A 44 -0.12 13.59 0.63
N ALA A 45 0.43 14.41 -0.28
CA ALA A 45 0.01 14.44 -1.67
C ALA A 45 0.23 13.09 -2.37
N THR A 46 1.32 12.38 -2.04
CA THR A 46 1.57 11.02 -2.55
C THR A 46 0.47 10.06 -2.12
N ILE A 47 0.05 10.10 -0.84
CA ILE A 47 -1.07 9.27 -0.36
C ILE A 47 -2.36 9.62 -1.10
N SER A 48 -2.64 10.92 -1.26
CA SER A 48 -3.85 11.38 -1.95
C SER A 48 -3.92 10.84 -3.39
N ARG A 49 -2.81 10.95 -4.16
CA ARG A 49 -2.76 10.45 -5.55
C ARG A 49 -2.91 8.93 -5.64
N ILE A 50 -2.27 8.19 -4.74
CA ILE A 50 -2.39 6.73 -4.71
C ILE A 50 -3.83 6.34 -4.42
N GLU A 51 -4.45 6.89 -3.37
CA GLU A 51 -5.83 6.56 -3.01
C GLU A 51 -6.82 6.96 -4.12
N SER A 52 -6.60 8.09 -4.81
CA SER A 52 -7.47 8.52 -5.92
C SER A 52 -7.27 7.71 -7.21
N GLY A 53 -6.23 6.88 -7.30
CA GLY A 53 -5.90 6.13 -8.51
C GLY A 53 -5.22 6.97 -9.59
N GLU A 54 -4.74 8.17 -9.27
CA GLU A 54 -3.95 9.03 -10.18
C GLU A 54 -2.55 8.46 -10.48
N GLY A 55 -2.22 7.32 -9.87
CA GLY A 55 -0.96 6.61 -10.06
C GLY A 55 0.12 7.02 -9.05
N CYS A 56 1.24 6.30 -9.10
CA CYS A 56 2.41 6.58 -8.29
C CYS A 56 3.68 6.02 -8.92
N TYR A 57 4.82 6.49 -8.42
CA TYR A 57 6.11 5.86 -8.73
C TYR A 57 6.20 4.48 -8.08
N VAL A 58 6.91 3.56 -8.73
CA VAL A 58 7.12 2.19 -8.24
C VAL A 58 7.65 2.17 -6.80
N GLU A 59 8.56 3.07 -6.46
CA GLU A 59 9.10 3.21 -5.09
C GLU A 59 8.01 3.50 -4.06
N SER A 60 7.04 4.35 -4.39
CA SER A 60 5.90 4.64 -3.51
C SER A 60 4.97 3.43 -3.39
N ALA A 61 4.74 2.70 -4.49
CA ALA A 61 3.95 1.47 -4.47
C ALA A 61 4.58 0.40 -3.57
N LEU A 62 5.90 0.19 -3.69
CA LEU A 62 6.64 -0.75 -2.86
C LEU A 62 6.60 -0.38 -1.36
N THR A 63 6.75 0.89 -1.04
CA THR A 63 6.64 1.38 0.34
C THR A 63 5.24 1.13 0.93
N VAL A 64 4.19 1.36 0.14
CA VAL A 64 2.81 1.05 0.55
C VAL A 64 2.62 -0.45 0.76
N LEU A 65 3.06 -1.29 -0.18
CA LEU A 65 2.92 -2.75 -0.08
C LEU A 65 3.59 -3.30 1.20
N ARG A 66 4.80 -2.84 1.51
CA ARG A 66 5.50 -3.22 2.75
C ARG A 66 4.75 -2.76 4.00
N TRP A 67 4.17 -1.57 3.98
CA TRP A 67 3.40 -1.05 5.11
C TRP A 67 2.05 -1.76 5.31
N LEU A 68 1.46 -2.28 4.24
CA LEU A 68 0.30 -3.14 4.29
C LEU A 68 0.65 -4.48 4.96
N ASP A 69 1.76 -5.10 4.55
CA ASP A 69 2.29 -6.34 5.11
C ASP A 69 2.55 -6.24 6.62
N MET A 70 3.22 -5.17 7.07
CA MET A 70 3.52 -4.95 8.49
C MET A 70 2.29 -4.84 9.41
N GLY A 71 1.11 -4.46 8.90
CA GLY A 71 -0.11 -4.42 9.72
C GLY A 71 -0.93 -5.70 9.69
N GLY A 72 -0.46 -6.74 8.98
CA GLY A 72 -0.95 -8.11 9.14
C GLY A 72 -0.41 -8.80 10.39
N ASP A 73 0.75 -8.35 10.90
CA ASP A 73 1.50 -8.96 11.99
C ASP A 73 0.99 -8.62 13.40
N GLU A 74 0.14 -7.59 13.55
CA GLU A 74 -0.49 -7.25 14.84
C GLU A 74 -1.64 -8.21 15.24
N ARG A 75 -1.75 -9.37 14.56
CA ARG A 75 -2.64 -10.50 14.88
C ARG A 75 -1.90 -11.76 15.33
N GLY A 76 -0.67 -11.63 15.81
CA GLY A 76 0.09 -12.66 16.53
C GLY A 76 -0.17 -12.66 18.04
#